data_AF-A0A967I706-F1
#
_entry.id   AF-A0A967I706-F1
#
_cell.length_a   1.000
_cell.length_b   1.000
_cell.length_c   1.000
_cell.angle_alpha   90.00
_cell.angle_beta   90.00
_cell.angle_gamma   90.00
#
_symmetry.space_group_name_H-M   'P 1'
#
loop_
_entity.id
_entity.type
_entity.pdbx_description
1 polymer ?
#
loop_
_entity_poly.entity_id
_entity_poly.type
_entity_poly.pdbx_seq_one_letter_code
_entity_poly.pdbx_strand_id
1 'polypeptide(L)' 'MFGLDRLRKVIRKHAAEPAEEIQQGVIDALSTFQGDALQEDDIALVVVKFV' A
#
# COMPACT_ATOMS: atom_id res chain seq x y z
N MET A 1 10.56 -0.60 9.05
CA MET A 1 10.37 -0.05 7.68
C MET A 1 9.93 -1.09 6.64
N PHE A 2 8.84 -0.80 5.91
CA PHE A 2 8.21 -1.66 4.90
C PHE A 2 9.04 -1.83 3.60
N GLY A 3 9.60 -0.72 3.09
CA GLY A 3 10.51 -0.70 1.94
C GLY A 3 9.84 -0.61 0.55
N LEU A 4 10.56 0.00 -0.40
CA LEU A 4 10.06 0.30 -1.76
C LEU A 4 9.77 -0.93 -2.61
N ASP A 5 10.53 -2.01 -2.46
CA ASP A 5 10.34 -3.20 -3.29
C ASP A 5 9.02 -3.91 -2.99
N ARG A 6 8.61 -3.96 -1.71
CA ARG A 6 7.30 -4.49 -1.31
C ARG A 6 6.17 -3.60 -1.83
N LEU A 7 6.31 -2.28 -1.67
CA LEU A 7 5.35 -1.30 -2.20
C LEU A 7 5.17 -1.45 -3.72
N ARG A 8 6.25 -1.53 -4.49
CA ARG A 8 6.22 -1.74 -5.94
C ARG A 8 5.53 -3.05 -6.33
N LYS A 9 5.75 -4.13 -5.58
CA LYS A 9 5.08 -5.42 -5.83
C LYS A 9 3.57 -5.31 -5.62
N VAL A 10 3.14 -4.65 -4.55
CA VAL A 10 1.71 -4.42 -4.27
C VAL A 10 1.08 -3.56 -5.37
N ILE A 11 1.67 -2.42 -5.71
CA ILE A 11 1.14 -1.54 -6.78
C ILE A 11 1.02 -2.29 -8.11
N ARG A 12 2.04 -3.08 -8.50
CA ARG A 12 2.00 -3.88 -9.74
C ARG A 12 0.93 -4.96 -9.73
N LYS A 13 0.70 -5.60 -8.58
CA LYS A 13 -0.34 -6.62 -8.42
C LYS A 13 -1.74 -6.05 -8.67
N HIS A 14 -2.00 -4.85 -8.13
CA HIS A 14 -3.30 -4.17 -8.22
C HIS A 14 -3.40 -3.18 -9.40
N ALA A 15 -2.41 -3.10 -10.28
CA ALA A 15 -2.30 -2.05 -11.29
C ALA A 15 -3.49 -2.00 -12.28
N ALA A 16 -4.16 -3.14 -12.52
CA ALA A 16 -5.33 -3.20 -13.40
C ALA A 16 -6.61 -2.66 -12.74
N GLU A 17 -6.63 -2.55 -11.41
CA GLU A 17 -7.82 -2.25 -10.61
C GLU A 17 -8.04 -0.72 -10.45
N PRO A 18 -9.23 -0.26 -10.04
CA PRO A 18 -9.47 1.14 -9.72
C PRO A 18 -8.48 1.70 -8.68
N ALA A 19 -8.32 3.03 -8.62
CA ALA A 19 -7.40 3.67 -7.68
C ALA A 19 -7.69 3.32 -6.21
N GLU A 20 -8.97 3.14 -5.86
CA GLU A 20 -9.43 2.72 -4.53
C GLU A 20 -8.89 1.33 -4.15
N GLU A 21 -8.93 0.37 -5.07
CA GLU A 21 -8.41 -0.99 -4.84
C GLU A 21 -6.88 -1.01 -4.71
N ILE A 22 -6.18 -0.15 -5.46
CA ILE A 22 -4.73 0.03 -5.30
C ILE A 22 -4.43 0.61 -3.92
N GLN A 23 -5.21 1.61 -3.46
CA GLN A 23 -5.05 2.20 -2.14
C GLN A 23 -5.28 1.15 -1.04
N GLN A 24 -6.39 0.40 -1.12
CA GLN A 24 -6.72 -0.62 -0.15
C GLN A 24 -5.65 -1.73 -0.12
N GLY A 25 -5.18 -2.17 -1.28
CA GLY A 25 -4.11 -3.17 -1.38
C GLY A 25 -2.80 -2.74 -0.70
N VAL A 26 -2.46 -1.43 -0.75
CA VAL A 26 -1.31 -0.88 -0.01
C VAL A 26 -1.57 -0.84 1.49
N ILE A 27 -2.76 -0.44 1.93
CA ILE A 27 -3.14 -0.41 3.35
C ILE A 27 -3.09 -1.83 3.94
N ASP A 28 -3.69 -2.81 3.28
CA ASP A 28 -3.72 -4.22 3.73
C ASP A 28 -2.30 -4.81 3.85
N ALA A 29 -1.43 -4.49 2.88
CA ALA A 29 -0.04 -4.92 2.91
C ALA A 29 0.75 -4.28 4.06
N LEU A 30 0.47 -3.02 4.40
CA LEU A 30 1.06 -2.33 5.54
C LEU A 30 0.55 -2.91 6.86
N SER A 31 -0.76 -3.11 7.02
CA SER A 31 -1.36 -3.73 8.21
C SER A 31 -0.83 -5.14 8.44
N THR A 32 -0.69 -5.93 7.36
CA THR A 32 -0.10 -7.28 7.43
C THR A 32 1.38 -7.23 7.84
N PHE A 33 2.14 -6.27 7.31
CA PHE A 33 3.56 -6.11 7.66
C PHE A 33 3.76 -5.60 9.08
N GLN A 34 2.90 -4.68 9.55
CA GLN A 34 2.95 -4.13 10.89
C GLN A 34 2.64 -5.21 11.94
N GLY A 35 1.65 -6.07 11.68
CA GLY A 35 1.19 -7.07 12.65
C GLY A 35 0.84 -6.39 13.98
N ASP A 36 1.38 -6.91 15.08
CA ASP A 36 1.16 -6.36 16.43
C ASP A 36 2.15 -5.25 16.80
N ALA A 37 3.05 -4.86 15.90
CA ALA A 37 4.00 -3.79 16.18
C ALA A 37 3.30 -2.42 16.25
N LEU A 38 3.79 -1.56 17.13
CA LEU A 38 3.34 -0.17 17.17
C LEU A 38 3.72 0.53 15.86
N GLN A 39 2.86 1.45 15.44
CA GLN A 39 3.13 2.29 14.28
C GLN A 39 4.34 3.18 14.58
N GLU A 40 5.30 3.19 13.65
CA GLU A 40 6.57 3.91 13.81
C GLU A 40 6.42 5.42 13.55
N ASP A 41 5.56 5.81 12.60
CA ASP A 41 5.30 7.19 12.17
C ASP A 41 3.93 7.31 11.47
N ASP A 42 3.41 8.52 11.30
CA ASP A 42 2.17 8.79 10.56
C ASP A 42 2.29 8.38 9.08
N ILE A 43 1.19 7.91 8.49
CA ILE A 43 1.16 7.46 7.09
C ILE A 43 0.19 8.33 6.29
N ALA A 44 0.69 8.91 5.19
CA ALA A 44 -0.13 9.61 4.19
C ALA A 44 0.00 8.93 2.83
N LEU A 45 -1.14 8.61 2.20
CA LEU A 45 -1.20 7.93 0.91
C LEU A 45 -2.31 8.55 0.04
N VAL A 46 -1.97 8.89 -1.21
CA VAL A 46 -2.92 9.31 -2.25
C VAL A 46 -2.61 8.53 -3.52
N VAL A 47 -3.64 7.95 -4.14
CA VAL A 47 -3.51 7.22 -5.41
C VAL A 47 -4.24 7.99 -6.50
N VAL A 48 -3.53 8.27 -7.59
CA VAL A 48 -4.09 8.85 -8.82
C VAL A 48 -3.84 7.86 -9.94
N LYS A 49 -4.91 7.40 -10.60
CA LYS A 49 -4.83 6.53 -11.76
C LYS A 49 -5.45 7.25 -12.96
N PHE A 50 -4.70 7.33 -14.04
CA PHE A 50 -5.21 7.81 -15.32
C PHE A 50 -5.88 6.63 -16.04
N VAL A 51 -7.11 6.87 -16.51
CA VAL A 51 -7.91 5.91 -17.29
C VAL A 51 -7.80 6.20 -18.78
#